data_AF-A0A1I1H1E8-F1
#
_entry.id   AF-A0A1I1H1E8-F1
#
_cell.length_a   1.000
_cell.length_b   1.000
_cell.length_c   1.000
_cell.angle_alpha   90.00
_cell.angle_beta   90.00
_cell.angle_gamma   90.00
#
_symmetry.space_group_name_H-M   'P 1'
#
loop_
_entity.id
_entity.type
_entity.pdbx_description
1 polymer ?
#
loop_
_entity_poly.entity_id
_entity_poly.type
_entity_poly.pdbx_seq_one_letter_code
_entity_poly.pdbx_strand_id
1 'polypeptide(L)'
;MAKREDLAIIRAARAGQGAAQLALGTRYLFGGNGLPQSFSTALHWLDRAAQQQESEAWMLIGSHIPLEVARAAADPLAICVWYERAFDAGVMQAGLVLAQLVLTGNGQLGGEQVLPGLRAKVIKVLETAANAGVAEAQWLLAQHADSAPAVTVGRQSPAVPVSDTKAENKTEQDATLKWTARAADAGVMQAQQSLAQLAWEKADWPVFLERALPLARVLSEQYVDILAQLNVPSETLARQLGEENLSLLLRCAQILQTSDAFDAAEVQQFLELAAYGDDKAAQLALGLWYARMNSDGQRLLVGSGSANYKKAIRWLTLAGEAGLADAWYALSRIYLKSEFSQRNLVDMQRHLEHAAEMGHCAAQLECGLSAWRNRREQLANDVRAVYWLQKAAAQGSREAADLLDKIADGARPAPWAEAARQQLTREQVKAHPFLAARIELATLFGLSRPEALLLDLNQADCGHCLVVDIRTLYARSKRRLIQIQTGDERQALSRIARLFEDVDCGPNGPEGNYRQRLYRFKTALPAVELEADAD
;
A
#
# COMPACT_ATOMS: atom_id res chain seq x y z
N MET A 1 -55.44 24.65 -14.03
CA MET A 1 -55.53 25.64 -15.14
C MET A 1 -55.04 26.98 -14.60
N ALA A 2 -54.07 27.60 -15.28
CA ALA A 2 -53.47 28.87 -14.86
C ALA A 2 -54.53 29.99 -14.82
N LYS A 3 -54.52 30.84 -13.78
CA LYS A 3 -55.49 31.93 -13.62
C LYS A 3 -55.31 32.96 -14.74
N ARG A 4 -56.33 33.77 -15.00
CA ARG A 4 -56.34 34.80 -16.07
C ARG A 4 -55.15 35.77 -15.98
N GLU A 5 -54.72 36.07 -14.76
CA GLU A 5 -53.54 36.90 -14.45
C GLU A 5 -52.22 36.21 -14.85
N ASP A 6 -52.11 34.89 -14.69
CA ASP A 6 -50.91 34.12 -15.05
C ASP A 6 -50.73 34.04 -16.56
N LEU A 7 -51.83 33.91 -17.30
CA LEU A 7 -51.81 33.95 -18.76
C LEU A 7 -51.37 35.32 -19.29
N ALA A 8 -51.74 36.41 -18.59
CA ALA A 8 -51.28 37.75 -18.94
C ALA A 8 -49.76 37.90 -18.71
N ILE A 9 -49.26 37.43 -17.56
CA ILE A 9 -47.83 37.45 -17.23
C ILE A 9 -47.01 36.58 -18.18
N ILE A 10 -47.50 35.39 -18.56
CA ILE A 10 -46.84 34.52 -19.55
C ILE A 10 -46.74 35.21 -20.91
N ARG A 11 -47.80 35.89 -21.36
CA ARG A 11 -47.78 36.63 -22.64
C ARG A 11 -46.81 37.81 -22.56
N ALA A 12 -46.83 38.57 -21.48
CA ALA A 12 -45.94 39.72 -21.26
C ALA A 12 -44.46 39.32 -21.16
N ALA A 13 -44.16 38.21 -20.45
CA ALA A 13 -42.81 37.67 -20.35
C ALA A 13 -42.27 37.20 -21.71
N ARG A 14 -43.13 36.55 -22.52
CA ARG A 14 -42.81 36.16 -23.91
C ARG A 14 -42.65 37.35 -24.84
N ALA A 15 -43.35 38.46 -24.58
CA ALA A 15 -43.19 39.73 -25.28
C ALA A 15 -41.91 40.48 -24.88
N GLY A 16 -41.13 39.96 -23.93
CA GLY A 16 -39.83 40.51 -23.56
C GLY A 16 -39.84 41.49 -22.38
N GLN A 17 -40.97 41.67 -21.68
CA GLN A 17 -41.03 42.63 -20.56
C GLN A 17 -40.28 42.11 -19.33
N GLY A 18 -39.22 42.79 -18.90
CA GLY A 18 -38.38 42.41 -17.75
C GLY A 18 -39.15 42.10 -16.47
N ALA A 19 -39.98 43.03 -16.00
CA ALA A 19 -40.84 42.83 -14.82
C ALA A 19 -41.77 41.60 -14.93
N ALA A 20 -42.26 41.27 -16.13
CA ALA A 20 -43.10 40.09 -16.34
C ALA A 20 -42.26 38.79 -16.36
N GLN A 21 -41.03 38.84 -16.87
CA GLN A 21 -40.08 37.72 -16.81
C GLN A 21 -39.67 37.43 -15.37
N LEU A 22 -39.40 38.48 -14.58
CA LEU A 22 -39.14 38.37 -13.15
C LEU A 22 -40.33 37.71 -12.43
N ALA A 23 -41.53 38.27 -12.60
CA ALA A 23 -42.74 37.73 -11.97
C ALA A 23 -43.03 36.27 -12.36
N LEU A 24 -42.75 35.89 -13.61
CA LEU A 24 -42.91 34.51 -14.07
C LEU A 24 -41.85 33.58 -13.48
N GLY A 25 -40.58 34.01 -13.44
CA GLY A 25 -39.47 33.28 -12.84
C GLY A 25 -39.71 33.00 -11.36
N THR A 26 -40.13 34.01 -10.59
CA THR A 26 -40.47 33.89 -9.16
C THR A 26 -41.58 32.87 -8.92
N ARG A 27 -42.57 32.77 -9.81
CA ARG A 27 -43.66 31.78 -9.68
C ARG A 27 -43.20 30.36 -9.92
N TYR A 28 -42.31 30.15 -10.90
CA TYR A 28 -41.67 28.84 -11.10
C TYR A 28 -40.72 28.48 -9.95
N LEU A 29 -40.11 29.47 -9.30
CA LEU A 29 -39.17 29.27 -8.21
C LEU A 29 -39.83 28.74 -6.94
N PHE A 30 -40.96 29.33 -6.55
CA PHE A 30 -41.67 28.98 -5.32
C PHE A 30 -42.82 27.99 -5.53
N GLY A 31 -43.29 27.81 -6.77
CA GLY A 31 -44.51 27.06 -7.06
C GLY A 31 -45.75 27.81 -6.58
N GLY A 32 -46.69 28.11 -7.48
CA GLY A 32 -47.86 28.89 -7.11
C GLY A 32 -48.81 29.20 -8.27
N ASN A 33 -50.07 29.47 -7.95
CA ASN A 33 -51.13 29.83 -8.91
C ASN A 33 -51.32 28.83 -10.08
N GLY A 34 -51.07 27.54 -9.83
CA GLY A 34 -51.28 26.49 -10.84
C GLY A 34 -50.07 26.24 -11.76
N LEU A 35 -48.90 26.80 -11.44
CA LEU A 35 -47.62 26.47 -12.04
C LEU A 35 -46.80 25.55 -11.10
N PRO A 36 -46.15 24.49 -11.60
CA PRO A 36 -45.29 23.64 -10.80
C PRO A 36 -43.98 24.35 -10.44
N GLN A 37 -43.39 23.98 -9.32
CA GLN A 37 -42.05 24.42 -8.97
C GLN A 37 -41.02 23.80 -9.93
N SER A 38 -40.16 24.62 -10.52
CA SER A 38 -39.09 24.17 -11.39
C SER A 38 -37.95 25.18 -11.41
N PHE A 39 -36.81 24.81 -10.81
CA PHE A 39 -35.63 25.66 -10.72
C PHE A 39 -35.01 25.95 -12.09
N SER A 40 -35.04 25.00 -13.02
CA SER A 40 -34.48 25.19 -14.37
C SER A 40 -35.30 26.19 -15.20
N THR A 41 -36.64 26.13 -15.15
CA THR A 41 -37.48 27.13 -15.83
C THR A 41 -37.47 28.47 -15.10
N ALA A 42 -37.37 28.48 -13.77
CA ALA A 42 -37.18 29.70 -13.01
C ALA A 42 -35.89 30.41 -13.42
N LEU A 43 -34.76 29.68 -13.44
CA LEU A 43 -33.46 30.19 -13.88
C LEU A 43 -33.51 30.76 -15.29
N HIS A 44 -34.19 30.09 -16.22
CA HIS A 44 -34.34 30.58 -17.60
C HIS A 44 -35.02 31.97 -17.68
N TRP A 45 -36.10 32.18 -16.92
CA TRP A 45 -36.82 33.46 -16.93
C TRP A 45 -36.12 34.53 -16.11
N LEU A 46 -35.53 34.16 -14.97
CA LEU A 46 -34.76 35.06 -14.12
C LEU A 46 -33.48 35.53 -14.82
N ASP A 47 -32.80 34.68 -15.59
CA ASP A 47 -31.62 35.06 -16.38
C ASP A 47 -31.96 36.17 -17.40
N ARG A 48 -33.09 36.04 -18.11
CA ARG A 48 -33.56 37.08 -19.04
C ARG A 48 -33.96 38.38 -18.34
N ALA A 49 -34.58 38.29 -17.16
CA ALA A 49 -34.91 39.47 -16.36
C ALA A 49 -33.61 40.16 -15.84
N ALA A 50 -32.63 39.38 -15.41
CA ALA A 50 -31.32 39.86 -14.97
C ALA A 50 -30.54 40.56 -16.09
N GLN A 51 -30.62 40.05 -17.34
CA GLN A 51 -30.06 40.72 -18.52
C GLN A 51 -30.68 42.10 -18.78
N GLN A 52 -31.93 42.32 -18.37
CA GLN A 52 -32.63 43.61 -18.44
C GLN A 52 -32.38 44.51 -17.22
N GLN A 53 -31.42 44.16 -16.36
CA GLN A 53 -31.05 44.89 -15.16
C GLN A 53 -32.11 44.91 -14.04
N GLU A 54 -33.02 43.93 -14.03
CA GLU A 54 -33.94 43.75 -12.90
C GLU A 54 -33.16 43.21 -11.69
N SER A 55 -32.95 44.04 -10.67
CA SER A 55 -32.05 43.70 -9.56
C SER A 55 -32.54 42.56 -8.68
N GLU A 56 -33.85 42.40 -8.57
CA GLU A 56 -34.44 41.28 -7.85
C GLU A 56 -34.15 39.93 -8.53
N ALA A 57 -33.92 39.90 -9.85
CA ALA A 57 -33.69 38.66 -10.58
C ALA A 57 -32.40 37.95 -10.15
N TRP A 58 -31.27 38.68 -10.13
CA TRP A 58 -30.00 38.08 -9.71
C TRP A 58 -29.96 37.77 -8.21
N MET A 59 -30.67 38.54 -7.37
CA MET A 59 -30.81 38.19 -5.95
C MET A 59 -31.53 36.85 -5.77
N LEU A 60 -32.64 36.64 -6.50
CA LEU A 60 -33.39 35.37 -6.47
C LEU A 60 -32.59 34.20 -7.05
N ILE A 61 -31.77 34.44 -8.08
CA ILE A 61 -30.83 33.44 -8.59
C ILE A 61 -29.83 33.05 -7.49
N GLY A 62 -29.18 34.05 -6.88
CA GLY A 62 -28.16 33.84 -5.86
C GLY A 62 -28.67 33.19 -4.56
N SER A 63 -29.92 33.44 -4.17
CA SER A 63 -30.48 32.93 -2.92
C SER A 63 -31.19 31.58 -3.05
N HIS A 64 -31.70 31.22 -4.23
CA HIS A 64 -32.59 30.07 -4.36
C HIS A 64 -32.21 29.06 -5.44
N ILE A 65 -31.33 29.39 -6.40
CA ILE A 65 -30.93 28.45 -7.45
C ILE A 65 -29.75 27.60 -6.95
N PRO A 66 -29.92 26.27 -6.81
CA PRO A 66 -28.86 25.41 -6.30
C PRO A 66 -27.78 25.16 -7.36
N LEU A 67 -26.58 24.77 -6.89
CA LEU A 67 -25.40 24.51 -7.73
C LEU A 67 -25.69 23.55 -8.89
N GLU A 68 -26.44 22.47 -8.66
CA GLU A 68 -26.73 21.46 -9.68
C GLU A 68 -27.48 22.05 -10.88
N VAL A 69 -28.45 22.93 -10.62
CA VAL A 69 -29.24 23.58 -11.66
C VAL A 69 -28.41 24.61 -12.42
N ALA A 70 -27.54 25.34 -11.71
CA ALA A 70 -26.61 26.27 -12.34
C ALA A 70 -25.56 25.56 -13.22
N ARG A 71 -25.04 24.40 -12.78
CA ARG A 71 -24.12 23.57 -13.57
C ARG A 71 -24.77 22.95 -14.80
N ALA A 72 -26.04 22.56 -14.69
CA ALA A 72 -26.81 21.96 -15.78
C ALA A 72 -27.33 22.99 -16.80
N ALA A 73 -27.07 24.28 -16.59
CA ALA A 73 -27.49 25.31 -17.53
C ALA A 73 -26.71 25.26 -18.85
N ALA A 74 -27.29 25.85 -19.89
CA ALA A 74 -26.68 25.88 -21.22
C ALA A 74 -25.34 26.64 -21.25
N ASP A 75 -25.19 27.66 -20.42
CA ASP A 75 -23.93 28.40 -20.22
C ASP A 75 -23.70 28.70 -18.73
N PRO A 76 -22.97 27.83 -18.01
CA PRO A 76 -22.68 28.04 -16.60
C PRO A 76 -21.79 29.27 -16.32
N LEU A 77 -20.96 29.69 -17.28
CA LEU A 77 -20.08 30.84 -17.11
C LEU A 77 -20.86 32.17 -17.15
N ALA A 78 -21.87 32.27 -18.02
CA ALA A 78 -22.75 33.43 -18.07
C ALA A 78 -23.50 33.65 -16.74
N ILE A 79 -23.90 32.55 -16.08
CA ILE A 79 -24.66 32.61 -14.82
C ILE A 79 -23.78 33.03 -13.64
N CYS A 80 -22.47 32.80 -13.69
CA CYS A 80 -21.54 33.23 -12.64
C CYS A 80 -21.64 34.74 -12.37
N VAL A 81 -21.91 35.56 -13.39
CA VAL A 81 -22.08 37.01 -13.25
C VAL A 81 -23.24 37.36 -12.33
N TRP A 82 -24.32 36.58 -12.33
CA TRP A 82 -25.47 36.79 -11.46
C TRP A 82 -25.18 36.44 -10.01
N TYR A 83 -24.43 35.37 -9.78
CA TYR A 83 -23.96 35.03 -8.45
C TYR A 83 -22.94 36.05 -7.91
N GLU A 84 -22.08 36.62 -8.75
CA GLU A 84 -21.19 37.73 -8.38
C GLU A 84 -22.00 38.95 -7.93
N ARG A 85 -22.99 39.39 -8.73
CA ARG A 85 -23.85 40.53 -8.36
C ARG A 85 -24.70 40.28 -7.12
N ALA A 86 -25.21 39.06 -6.95
CA ALA A 86 -25.97 38.70 -5.75
C ALA A 86 -25.08 38.71 -4.50
N PHE A 87 -23.83 38.27 -4.63
CA PHE A 87 -22.84 38.34 -3.56
C PHE A 87 -22.49 39.80 -3.22
N ASP A 88 -22.25 40.66 -4.22
CA ASP A 88 -22.04 42.09 -4.03
C ASP A 88 -23.25 42.78 -3.37
N ALA A 89 -24.45 42.26 -3.60
CA ALA A 89 -25.69 42.68 -2.94
C ALA A 89 -25.87 42.10 -1.51
N GLY A 90 -24.92 41.32 -1.01
CA GLY A 90 -24.88 40.79 0.36
C GLY A 90 -25.35 39.34 0.52
N VAL A 91 -25.68 38.62 -0.55
CA VAL A 91 -26.10 37.21 -0.49
C VAL A 91 -24.89 36.29 -0.37
N MET A 92 -24.51 35.91 0.85
CA MET A 92 -23.32 35.07 1.08
C MET A 92 -23.37 33.70 0.40
N GLN A 93 -24.55 33.08 0.36
CA GLN A 93 -24.75 31.77 -0.29
C GLN A 93 -24.44 31.82 -1.79
N ALA A 94 -24.64 32.97 -2.44
CA ALA A 94 -24.31 33.17 -3.85
C ALA A 94 -22.80 33.08 -4.08
N GLY A 95 -21.99 33.57 -3.13
CA GLY A 95 -20.54 33.50 -3.18
C GLY A 95 -20.00 32.07 -3.12
N LEU A 96 -20.63 31.18 -2.35
CA LEU A 96 -20.29 29.76 -2.31
C LEU A 96 -20.57 29.05 -3.63
N VAL A 97 -21.78 29.26 -4.18
CA VAL A 97 -22.17 28.63 -5.46
C VAL A 97 -21.28 29.15 -6.59
N LEU A 98 -21.00 30.46 -6.61
CA LEU A 98 -20.02 31.05 -7.52
C LEU A 98 -18.65 30.38 -7.41
N ALA A 99 -18.15 30.22 -6.18
CA ALA A 99 -16.86 29.63 -5.94
C ALA A 99 -16.78 28.17 -6.39
N GLN A 100 -17.81 27.38 -6.07
CA GLN A 100 -17.92 26.01 -6.52
C GLN A 100 -17.98 25.94 -8.05
N LEU A 101 -18.80 26.74 -8.72
CA LEU A 101 -18.87 26.77 -10.19
C LEU A 101 -17.52 27.08 -10.85
N VAL A 102 -16.81 28.08 -10.34
CA VAL A 102 -15.53 28.55 -10.92
C VAL A 102 -14.37 27.61 -10.63
N LEU A 103 -14.32 27.01 -9.43
CA LEU A 103 -13.16 26.27 -8.96
C LEU A 103 -13.24 24.76 -9.21
N THR A 104 -14.44 24.17 -9.17
CA THR A 104 -14.64 22.73 -9.42
C THR A 104 -14.90 22.39 -10.90
N GLY A 105 -15.15 23.39 -11.76
CA GLY A 105 -15.48 23.22 -13.18
C GLY A 105 -14.34 22.70 -14.08
N ASN A 106 -13.14 22.49 -13.55
CA ASN A 106 -11.91 22.23 -14.30
C ASN A 106 -11.87 20.92 -15.11
N GLY A 107 -12.86 20.02 -14.97
CA GLY A 107 -12.90 18.75 -15.71
C GLY A 107 -13.87 18.68 -16.90
N GLN A 108 -14.90 19.53 -16.94
CA GLN A 108 -15.97 19.46 -17.97
C GLN A 108 -16.22 20.78 -18.71
N LEU A 109 -15.81 21.91 -18.14
CA LEU A 109 -15.86 23.22 -18.78
C LEU A 109 -14.43 23.53 -19.24
N GLY A 110 -14.18 23.45 -20.56
CA GLY A 110 -12.86 23.57 -21.20
C GLY A 110 -11.88 24.45 -20.42
N GLY A 111 -10.88 23.81 -19.82
CA GLY A 111 -10.03 24.33 -18.74
C GLY A 111 -9.09 25.49 -19.06
N GLU A 112 -9.30 26.24 -20.14
CA GLU A 112 -8.41 27.33 -20.56
C GLU A 112 -9.06 28.71 -20.63
N GLN A 113 -10.38 28.85 -20.41
CA GLN A 113 -11.08 30.13 -20.56
C GLN A 113 -11.72 30.70 -19.28
N VAL A 114 -11.44 30.16 -18.10
CA VAL A 114 -11.77 30.87 -16.87
C VAL A 114 -10.76 32.00 -16.71
N LEU A 115 -11.18 33.22 -17.05
CA LEU A 115 -10.39 34.45 -16.90
C LEU A 115 -9.68 34.44 -15.53
N PRO A 116 -8.34 34.53 -15.48
CA PRO A 116 -7.58 34.57 -14.22
C PRO A 116 -8.12 35.60 -13.21
N GLY A 117 -8.73 36.69 -13.73
CA GLY A 117 -9.40 37.72 -12.92
C GLY A 117 -10.65 37.23 -12.18
N LEU A 118 -11.45 36.32 -12.76
CA LEU A 118 -12.61 35.73 -12.08
C LEU A 118 -12.16 34.82 -10.93
N ARG A 119 -11.13 33.99 -11.13
CA ARG A 119 -10.56 33.16 -10.07
C ARG A 119 -10.05 33.99 -8.89
N ALA A 120 -9.29 35.05 -9.17
CA ALA A 120 -8.77 35.94 -8.13
C ALA A 120 -9.89 36.64 -7.33
N LYS A 121 -10.97 37.05 -8.01
CA LYS A 121 -12.17 37.59 -7.35
C LYS A 121 -12.86 36.54 -6.49
N VAL A 122 -13.05 35.32 -6.99
CA VAL A 122 -13.66 34.21 -6.24
C VAL A 122 -12.89 33.89 -4.98
N ILE A 123 -11.55 33.90 -5.02
CA ILE A 123 -10.74 33.68 -3.82
C ILE A 123 -11.01 34.76 -2.77
N LYS A 124 -11.11 36.04 -3.16
CA LYS A 124 -11.50 37.12 -2.22
C LYS A 124 -12.90 36.94 -1.67
N VAL A 125 -13.86 36.54 -2.51
CA VAL A 125 -15.24 36.23 -2.09
C VAL A 125 -15.22 35.10 -1.05
N LEU A 126 -14.46 34.03 -1.31
CA LEU A 126 -14.27 32.94 -0.37
C LEU A 126 -13.60 33.40 0.93
N GLU A 127 -12.56 34.24 0.89
CA GLU A 127 -11.92 34.80 2.09
C GLU A 127 -12.92 35.57 2.94
N THR A 128 -13.76 36.40 2.33
CA THR A 128 -14.80 37.14 3.07
C THR A 128 -15.84 36.21 3.67
N ALA A 129 -16.29 35.18 2.94
CA ALA A 129 -17.24 34.20 3.45
C ALA A 129 -16.63 33.31 4.56
N ALA A 130 -15.36 32.92 4.42
CA ALA A 130 -14.62 32.14 5.39
C ALA A 130 -14.37 32.91 6.69
N ASN A 131 -14.05 34.21 6.58
CA ASN A 131 -13.95 35.13 7.70
C ASN A 131 -15.31 35.39 8.38
N ALA A 132 -16.40 35.32 7.62
CA ALA A 132 -17.77 35.37 8.15
C ALA A 132 -18.21 34.07 8.85
N GLY A 133 -17.36 33.03 8.87
CA GLY A 133 -17.62 31.77 9.58
C GLY A 133 -18.28 30.69 8.73
N VAL A 134 -18.37 30.86 7.40
CA VAL A 134 -18.95 29.86 6.51
C VAL A 134 -17.99 28.68 6.34
N ALA A 135 -18.35 27.53 6.93
CA ALA A 135 -17.48 26.34 7.01
C ALA A 135 -17.05 25.81 5.63
N GLU A 136 -17.98 25.76 4.68
CA GLU A 136 -17.73 25.30 3.31
C GLU A 136 -16.76 26.23 2.55
N ALA A 137 -16.82 27.53 2.82
CA ALA A 137 -15.87 28.49 2.24
C ALA A 137 -14.46 28.27 2.78
N GLN A 138 -14.33 27.97 4.08
CA GLN A 138 -13.05 27.66 4.72
C GLN A 138 -12.41 26.40 4.11
N TRP A 139 -13.21 25.36 3.87
CA TRP A 139 -12.75 24.14 3.22
C TRP A 139 -12.32 24.38 1.76
N LEU A 140 -13.11 25.11 0.97
CA LEU A 140 -12.76 25.43 -0.41
C LEU A 140 -11.48 26.27 -0.49
N LEU A 141 -11.27 27.23 0.42
CA LEU A 141 -10.00 27.97 0.48
C LEU A 141 -8.81 27.06 0.77
N ALA A 142 -8.95 26.14 1.72
CA ALA A 142 -7.88 25.21 2.06
C ALA A 142 -7.45 24.35 0.86
N GLN A 143 -8.42 23.80 0.12
CA GLN A 143 -8.12 23.01 -1.09
C GLN A 143 -7.41 23.83 -2.18
N HIS A 144 -7.77 25.10 -2.34
CA HIS A 144 -7.26 25.91 -3.44
C HIS A 144 -5.95 26.63 -3.14
N ALA A 145 -5.63 26.84 -1.86
CA ALA A 145 -4.31 27.31 -1.45
C ALA A 145 -3.20 26.31 -1.80
N ASP A 146 -3.50 25.00 -1.83
CA ASP A 146 -2.56 23.96 -2.30
C ASP A 146 -2.43 23.90 -3.84
N SER A 147 -3.37 24.52 -4.59
CA SER A 147 -3.46 24.45 -6.06
C SER A 147 -2.97 25.69 -6.81
N ALA A 148 -2.41 26.68 -6.10
CA ALA A 148 -1.86 27.87 -6.73
C ALA A 148 -0.72 27.47 -7.69
N PRO A 149 -0.82 27.74 -9.01
CA PRO A 149 0.30 27.50 -9.89
C PRO A 149 1.42 28.43 -9.45
N ALA A 150 2.59 27.88 -9.11
CA ALA A 150 3.81 28.63 -8.92
C ALA A 150 3.94 29.60 -10.11
N VAL A 151 3.74 30.89 -9.85
CA VAL A 151 3.70 31.91 -10.90
C VAL A 151 5.08 31.90 -11.56
N THR A 152 5.14 31.32 -12.75
CA THR A 152 6.29 31.39 -13.63
C THR A 152 6.35 32.82 -14.17
N VAL A 153 6.94 33.71 -13.38
CA VAL A 153 7.32 35.04 -13.87
C VAL A 153 8.51 34.87 -14.80
N GLY A 154 8.22 34.66 -16.09
CA GLY A 154 9.19 34.87 -17.14
C GLY A 154 9.46 36.36 -17.31
N ARG A 155 10.64 36.83 -16.89
CA ARG A 155 11.39 37.93 -17.54
C ARG A 155 12.83 38.04 -16.99
N GLN A 156 13.76 37.66 -17.86
CA GLN A 156 15.15 38.09 -18.02
C GLN A 156 15.78 38.99 -16.92
N SER A 157 16.68 38.37 -16.12
CA SER A 157 17.93 38.80 -15.43
C SER A 157 18.17 40.25 -14.91
N PRO A 158 19.07 40.46 -13.90
CA PRO A 158 19.93 39.51 -13.18
C PRO A 158 19.87 39.55 -11.63
N ALA A 159 20.22 38.40 -11.02
CA ALA A 159 20.82 38.21 -9.69
C ALA A 159 20.21 38.92 -8.47
N VAL A 160 19.28 38.23 -7.78
CA VAL A 160 18.92 38.45 -6.37
C VAL A 160 18.87 37.05 -5.68
N PRO A 161 19.33 36.89 -4.43
CA PRO A 161 19.66 35.57 -3.87
C PRO A 161 18.43 34.75 -3.49
N VAL A 162 18.56 33.42 -3.64
CA VAL A 162 17.50 32.39 -3.56
C VAL A 162 17.17 32.03 -2.10
N SER A 163 16.76 32.97 -1.25
CA SER A 163 16.48 32.68 0.18
C SER A 163 15.01 32.53 0.60
N ASP A 164 14.03 32.92 -0.21
CA ASP A 164 12.68 33.18 0.33
C ASP A 164 11.63 32.09 0.03
N THR A 165 11.92 31.14 -0.86
CA THR A 165 10.94 30.11 -1.29
C THR A 165 10.55 29.10 -0.20
N LYS A 166 11.42 28.85 0.79
CA LYS A 166 11.10 27.96 1.92
C LYS A 166 10.24 28.64 2.99
N ALA A 167 10.34 29.95 3.13
CA ALA A 167 9.55 30.71 4.10
C ALA A 167 8.12 30.90 3.59
N GLU A 168 7.98 31.23 2.30
CA GLU A 168 6.67 31.39 1.64
C GLU A 168 5.85 30.09 1.64
N ASN A 169 6.46 28.95 1.25
CA ASN A 169 5.79 27.65 1.28
C ASN A 169 5.35 27.23 2.70
N LYS A 170 6.13 27.59 3.73
CA LYS A 170 5.77 27.29 5.12
C LYS A 170 4.60 28.14 5.60
N THR A 171 4.58 29.43 5.22
CA THR A 171 3.46 30.32 5.55
C THR A 171 2.17 29.97 4.83
N GLU A 172 2.24 29.47 3.60
CA GLU A 172 1.07 28.99 2.86
C GLU A 172 0.53 27.70 3.45
N GLN A 173 1.39 26.73 3.77
CA GLN A 173 1.00 25.50 4.49
C GLN A 173 0.41 25.78 5.88
N ASP A 174 0.94 26.77 6.61
CA ASP A 174 0.39 27.18 7.90
C ASP A 174 -0.98 27.88 7.75
N ALA A 175 -1.25 28.52 6.61
CA ALA A 175 -2.54 29.13 6.31
C ALA A 175 -3.58 28.08 5.86
N THR A 176 -3.18 27.10 5.05
CA THR A 176 -4.07 26.00 4.62
C THR A 176 -4.54 25.20 5.83
N LEU A 177 -3.62 24.83 6.72
CA LEU A 177 -3.91 24.11 7.96
C LEU A 177 -4.83 24.87 8.91
N LYS A 178 -4.77 26.21 8.94
CA LYS A 178 -5.69 27.03 9.74
C LYS A 178 -7.12 26.97 9.20
N TRP A 179 -7.28 27.02 7.88
CA TRP A 179 -8.60 26.97 7.27
C TRP A 179 -9.21 25.57 7.32
N THR A 180 -8.41 24.51 7.15
CA THR A 180 -8.89 23.13 7.37
C THR A 180 -9.32 22.93 8.82
N ALA A 181 -8.54 23.40 9.80
CA ALA A 181 -8.90 23.32 11.22
C ALA A 181 -10.24 24.01 11.52
N ARG A 182 -10.43 25.24 11.04
CA ARG A 182 -11.69 25.97 11.23
C ARG A 182 -12.88 25.27 10.56
N ALA A 183 -12.69 24.76 9.34
CA ALA A 183 -13.73 24.02 8.64
C ALA A 183 -14.10 22.72 9.38
N ALA A 184 -13.09 22.02 9.92
CA ALA A 184 -13.27 20.81 10.70
C ALA A 184 -13.99 21.07 12.02
N ASP A 185 -13.62 22.13 12.74
CA ASP A 185 -14.29 22.58 13.97
C ASP A 185 -15.74 22.99 13.72
N ALA A 186 -16.04 23.52 12.53
CA ALA A 186 -17.38 23.86 12.08
C ALA A 186 -18.18 22.66 11.52
N GLY A 187 -17.62 21.44 11.57
CA GLY A 187 -18.33 20.20 11.23
C GLY A 187 -18.20 19.74 9.77
N VAL A 188 -17.26 20.29 8.98
CA VAL A 188 -17.03 19.81 7.61
C VAL A 188 -16.30 18.47 7.64
N MET A 189 -17.01 17.42 7.22
CA MET A 189 -16.55 16.03 7.23
C MET A 189 -15.22 15.85 6.49
N GLN A 190 -15.09 16.41 5.29
CA GLN A 190 -13.88 16.29 4.47
C GLN A 190 -12.68 16.97 5.13
N ALA A 191 -12.89 18.09 5.80
CA ALA A 191 -11.86 18.78 6.55
C ALA A 191 -11.40 17.94 7.76
N GLN A 192 -12.34 17.33 8.48
CA GLN A 192 -12.03 16.43 9.60
C GLN A 192 -11.22 15.21 9.16
N GLN A 193 -11.60 14.57 8.04
CA GLN A 193 -10.86 13.45 7.46
C GLN A 193 -9.44 13.86 7.05
N SER A 194 -9.27 15.03 6.40
CA SER A 194 -7.96 15.52 5.99
C SER A 194 -7.01 15.76 7.17
N LEU A 195 -7.52 16.34 8.27
CA LEU A 195 -6.74 16.57 9.47
C LEU A 195 -6.43 15.29 10.23
N ALA A 196 -7.38 14.35 10.27
CA ALA A 196 -7.13 13.02 10.82
C ALA A 196 -6.00 12.32 10.05
N GLN A 197 -6.01 12.36 8.72
CA GLN A 197 -4.93 11.80 7.92
C GLN A 197 -3.58 12.46 8.22
N LEU A 198 -3.53 13.79 8.31
CA LEU A 198 -2.30 14.52 8.67
C LEU A 198 -1.80 14.17 10.08
N ALA A 199 -2.71 13.99 11.03
CA ALA A 199 -2.36 13.55 12.39
C ALA A 199 -1.79 12.12 12.39
N TRP A 200 -2.38 11.23 11.59
CA TRP A 200 -1.88 9.87 11.40
C TRP A 200 -0.45 9.85 10.82
N GLU A 201 -0.20 10.65 9.78
CA GLU A 201 1.13 10.77 9.15
C GLU A 201 2.19 11.32 10.11
N LYS A 202 1.79 12.21 11.03
CA LYS A 202 2.64 12.76 12.09
C LYS A 202 2.75 11.87 13.33
N ALA A 203 2.07 10.72 13.36
CA ALA A 203 1.94 9.85 14.52
C ALA A 203 1.38 10.54 15.79
N ASP A 204 0.49 11.53 15.60
CA ASP A 204 -0.20 12.24 16.68
C ASP A 204 -1.55 11.55 16.99
N TRP A 205 -1.48 10.48 17.78
CA TRP A 205 -2.62 9.61 18.06
C TRP A 205 -3.78 10.28 18.82
N PRO A 206 -3.54 11.14 19.83
CA PRO A 206 -4.63 11.84 20.50
C PRO A 206 -5.42 12.76 19.55
N VAL A 207 -4.72 13.55 18.74
CA VAL A 207 -5.35 14.46 17.76
C VAL A 207 -6.07 13.67 16.67
N PHE A 208 -5.50 12.54 16.22
CA PHE A 208 -6.17 11.64 15.31
C PHE A 208 -7.52 11.16 15.89
N LEU A 209 -7.53 10.64 17.12
CA LEU A 209 -8.75 10.12 17.74
C LEU A 209 -9.81 11.22 17.94
N GLU A 210 -9.41 12.41 18.39
CA GLU A 210 -10.33 13.53 18.59
C GLU A 210 -11.12 13.85 17.31
N ARG A 211 -10.47 13.74 16.15
CA ARG A 211 -11.08 14.06 14.84
C ARG A 211 -11.75 12.87 14.16
N ALA A 212 -11.15 11.68 14.26
CA ALA A 212 -11.61 10.50 13.53
C ALA A 212 -12.70 9.71 14.28
N LEU A 213 -12.68 9.71 15.62
CA LEU A 213 -13.62 8.89 16.41
C LEU A 213 -15.09 9.31 16.23
N PRO A 214 -15.46 10.61 16.21
CA PRO A 214 -16.83 11.02 15.92
C PRO A 214 -17.31 10.52 14.55
N LEU A 215 -16.44 10.57 13.53
CA LEU A 215 -16.74 10.09 12.19
C LEU A 215 -16.96 8.57 12.17
N ALA A 216 -16.08 7.82 12.82
CA ALA A 216 -16.18 6.37 12.93
C ALA A 216 -17.50 5.94 13.62
N ARG A 217 -17.92 6.65 14.66
CA ARG A 217 -19.19 6.41 15.37
C ARG A 217 -20.39 6.62 14.48
N VAL A 218 -20.45 7.75 13.77
CA VAL A 218 -21.56 8.04 12.83
C VAL A 218 -21.65 6.97 11.75
N LEU A 219 -20.52 6.54 11.19
CA LEU A 219 -20.47 5.44 10.22
C LEU A 219 -20.95 4.13 10.85
N SER A 220 -20.49 3.80 12.06
CA SER A 220 -20.94 2.57 12.73
C SER A 220 -22.45 2.55 12.92
N GLU A 221 -23.04 3.65 13.41
CA GLU A 221 -24.49 3.81 13.63
C GLU A 221 -25.29 3.69 12.32
N GLN A 222 -24.81 4.31 11.25
CA GLN A 222 -25.46 4.27 9.93
C GLN A 222 -25.55 2.85 9.35
N TYR A 223 -24.56 2.00 9.63
CA TYR A 223 -24.42 0.68 8.99
C TYR A 223 -24.70 -0.50 9.94
N VAL A 224 -25.14 -0.28 11.20
CA VAL A 224 -25.42 -1.36 12.17
C VAL A 224 -26.40 -2.40 11.61
N ASP A 225 -27.52 -1.96 11.06
CA ASP A 225 -28.58 -2.86 10.58
C ASP A 225 -28.15 -3.67 9.36
N ILE A 226 -27.32 -3.08 8.50
CA ILE A 226 -26.75 -3.74 7.32
C ILE A 226 -25.76 -4.80 7.77
N LEU A 227 -24.86 -4.45 8.72
CA LEU A 227 -23.85 -5.37 9.26
C LEU A 227 -24.51 -6.58 9.91
N ALA A 228 -25.62 -6.40 10.64
CA ALA A 228 -26.36 -7.50 11.28
C ALA A 228 -26.90 -8.55 10.28
N GLN A 229 -27.11 -8.17 9.02
CA GLN A 229 -27.62 -9.06 7.96
C GLN A 229 -26.50 -9.74 7.16
N LEU A 230 -25.27 -9.22 7.24
CA LEU A 230 -24.14 -9.73 6.49
C LEU A 230 -23.48 -10.91 7.19
N ASN A 231 -23.23 -11.96 6.39
CA ASN A 231 -22.47 -13.13 6.83
C ASN A 231 -21.14 -13.26 6.09
N VAL A 232 -20.93 -12.53 5.00
CA VAL A 232 -19.76 -12.59 4.10
C VAL A 232 -19.38 -11.15 3.72
N PRO A 233 -18.10 -10.83 3.42
CA PRO A 233 -17.73 -9.54 2.86
C PRO A 233 -18.59 -9.13 1.67
N SER A 234 -18.88 -7.84 1.55
CA SER A 234 -19.84 -7.29 0.60
C SER A 234 -19.22 -6.17 -0.22
N GLU A 235 -19.09 -6.38 -1.53
CA GLU A 235 -18.63 -5.34 -2.46
C GLU A 235 -19.52 -4.10 -2.46
N THR A 236 -20.83 -4.27 -2.23
CA THR A 236 -21.75 -3.12 -2.17
C THR A 236 -21.47 -2.26 -0.95
N LEU A 237 -21.15 -2.89 0.19
CA LEU A 237 -20.74 -2.17 1.39
C LEU A 237 -19.39 -1.48 1.18
N ALA A 238 -18.43 -2.18 0.57
CA ALA A 238 -17.12 -1.62 0.24
C ALA A 238 -17.23 -0.35 -0.62
N ARG A 239 -18.08 -0.36 -1.66
CA ARG A 239 -18.32 0.82 -2.52
C ARG A 239 -19.02 1.96 -1.79
N GLN A 240 -19.90 1.66 -0.85
CA GLN A 240 -20.62 2.67 -0.07
C GLN A 240 -19.72 3.35 0.98
N LEU A 241 -18.88 2.57 1.66
CA LEU A 241 -17.93 3.11 2.63
C LEU A 241 -16.77 3.82 1.94
N GLY A 242 -16.22 3.24 0.87
CA GLY A 242 -14.99 3.74 0.23
C GLY A 242 -13.73 3.48 1.06
N GLU A 243 -12.58 3.50 0.40
CA GLU A 243 -11.29 3.12 1.01
C GLU A 243 -10.90 4.02 2.20
N GLU A 244 -11.19 5.32 2.13
CA GLU A 244 -10.86 6.28 3.18
C GLU A 244 -11.57 5.94 4.51
N ASN A 245 -12.88 5.66 4.45
CA ASN A 245 -13.65 5.32 5.65
C ASN A 245 -13.27 3.94 6.20
N LEU A 246 -12.98 2.96 5.34
CA LEU A 246 -12.48 1.65 5.78
C LEU A 246 -11.16 1.79 6.53
N SER A 247 -10.24 2.60 5.98
CA SER A 247 -8.95 2.87 6.61
C SER A 247 -9.12 3.64 7.94
N LEU A 248 -10.04 4.59 7.99
CA LEU A 248 -10.36 5.37 9.19
C LEU A 248 -10.89 4.45 10.30
N LEU A 249 -11.84 3.57 10.00
CA LEU A 249 -12.40 2.60 10.94
C LEU A 249 -11.31 1.67 11.52
N LEU A 250 -10.47 1.12 10.65
CA LEU A 250 -9.36 0.26 11.07
C LEU A 250 -8.38 0.99 11.98
N ARG A 251 -7.97 2.21 11.61
CA ARG A 251 -7.02 3.03 12.38
C ARG A 251 -7.58 3.43 13.75
N CYS A 252 -8.85 3.83 13.80
CA CYS A 252 -9.55 4.08 15.06
C CYS A 252 -9.54 2.85 15.96
N ALA A 253 -9.88 1.68 15.41
CA ALA A 253 -9.87 0.42 16.16
C ALA A 253 -8.47 0.03 16.69
N GLN A 254 -7.41 0.32 15.94
CA GLN A 254 -6.02 0.05 16.37
C GLN A 254 -5.59 0.96 17.52
N ILE A 255 -5.85 2.27 17.42
CA ILE A 255 -5.41 3.22 18.45
C ILE A 255 -6.24 3.05 19.73
N LEU A 256 -7.56 2.84 19.61
CA LEU A 256 -8.44 2.63 20.78
C LEU A 256 -7.99 1.45 21.65
N GLN A 257 -7.39 0.41 21.07
CA GLN A 257 -6.83 -0.71 21.85
C GLN A 257 -5.67 -0.32 22.76
N THR A 258 -5.02 0.80 22.49
CA THR A 258 -3.87 1.31 23.25
C THR A 258 -4.20 2.55 24.08
N SER A 259 -5.42 3.08 23.97
CA SER A 259 -5.83 4.32 24.63
C SER A 259 -6.60 4.06 25.93
N ASP A 260 -6.65 5.08 26.80
CA ASP A 260 -7.43 5.04 28.04
C ASP A 260 -8.96 4.96 27.79
N ALA A 261 -9.40 5.34 26.58
CA ALA A 261 -10.80 5.31 26.15
C ALA A 261 -11.20 3.96 25.52
N PHE A 262 -10.52 2.87 25.89
CA PHE A 262 -10.74 1.54 25.32
C PHE A 262 -12.16 1.02 25.63
N ASP A 263 -12.96 0.86 24.58
CA ASP A 263 -14.20 0.08 24.59
C ASP A 263 -14.10 -1.10 23.62
N ALA A 264 -14.19 -2.31 24.16
CA ALA A 264 -14.09 -3.54 23.38
C ALA A 264 -15.24 -3.72 22.38
N ALA A 265 -16.45 -3.24 22.69
CA ALA A 265 -17.59 -3.35 21.79
C ALA A 265 -17.44 -2.43 20.59
N GLU A 266 -17.01 -1.18 20.85
CA GLU A 266 -16.74 -0.18 19.83
C GLU A 266 -15.61 -0.62 18.87
N VAL A 267 -14.48 -1.09 19.42
CA VAL A 267 -13.37 -1.62 18.63
C VAL A 267 -13.83 -2.78 17.73
N GLN A 268 -14.62 -3.70 18.28
CA GLN A 268 -15.13 -4.83 17.51
C GLN A 268 -16.04 -4.37 16.37
N GLN A 269 -16.94 -3.42 16.61
CA GLN A 269 -17.84 -2.89 15.58
C GLN A 269 -17.08 -2.23 14.43
N PHE A 270 -16.06 -1.42 14.74
CA PHE A 270 -15.23 -0.79 13.70
C PHE A 270 -14.47 -1.83 12.87
N LEU A 271 -13.90 -2.85 13.52
CA LEU A 271 -13.21 -3.94 12.82
C LEU A 271 -14.17 -4.77 11.96
N GLU A 272 -15.37 -5.07 12.45
CA GLU A 272 -16.38 -5.80 11.69
C GLU A 272 -16.83 -5.01 10.46
N LEU A 273 -17.14 -3.73 10.62
CA LEU A 273 -17.58 -2.89 9.51
C LEU A 273 -16.50 -2.80 8.42
N ALA A 274 -15.24 -2.61 8.81
CA ALA A 274 -14.12 -2.56 7.87
C ALA A 274 -13.84 -3.92 7.20
N ALA A 275 -13.87 -5.02 7.96
CA ALA A 275 -13.63 -6.36 7.43
C ALA A 275 -14.75 -6.84 6.47
N TYR A 276 -16.01 -6.51 6.78
CA TYR A 276 -17.15 -6.76 5.87
C TYR A 276 -17.13 -5.84 4.65
N GLY A 277 -16.50 -4.66 4.75
CA GLY A 277 -16.16 -3.80 3.62
C GLY A 277 -14.96 -4.27 2.79
N ASP A 278 -14.52 -5.52 2.98
CA ASP A 278 -13.45 -6.18 2.24
C ASP A 278 -12.04 -5.60 2.44
N ASP A 279 -11.81 -4.86 3.54
CA ASP A 279 -10.46 -4.43 3.90
C ASP A 279 -9.65 -5.60 4.48
N LYS A 280 -8.62 -6.03 3.74
CA LYS A 280 -7.77 -7.17 4.13
C LYS A 280 -7.08 -6.98 5.49
N ALA A 281 -6.65 -5.76 5.82
CA ALA A 281 -5.95 -5.49 7.08
C ALA A 281 -6.92 -5.55 8.27
N ALA A 282 -8.16 -5.10 8.07
CA ALA A 282 -9.25 -5.27 9.02
C ALA A 282 -9.66 -6.73 9.19
N GLN A 283 -9.69 -7.54 8.11
CA GLN A 283 -9.94 -8.98 8.22
C GLN A 283 -8.87 -9.66 9.09
N LEU A 284 -7.59 -9.33 8.90
CA LEU A 284 -6.50 -9.79 9.77
C LEU A 284 -6.71 -9.33 11.21
N ALA A 285 -6.91 -8.04 11.45
CA ALA A 285 -7.09 -7.47 12.78
C ALA A 285 -8.30 -8.06 13.51
N LEU A 286 -9.42 -8.27 12.81
CA LEU A 286 -10.61 -8.91 13.35
C LEU A 286 -10.37 -10.39 13.67
N GLY A 287 -9.62 -11.10 12.82
CA GLY A 287 -9.18 -12.47 13.09
C GLY A 287 -8.33 -12.58 14.36
N LEU A 288 -7.35 -11.70 14.51
CA LEU A 288 -6.50 -11.58 15.70
C LEU A 288 -7.32 -11.22 16.96
N TRP A 289 -8.27 -10.30 16.81
CA TRP A 289 -9.20 -9.90 17.87
C TRP A 289 -10.02 -11.09 18.39
N TYR A 290 -10.64 -11.85 17.48
CA TYR A 290 -11.41 -13.04 17.85
C TYR A 290 -10.55 -14.16 18.45
N ALA A 291 -9.31 -14.31 17.99
CA ALA A 291 -8.35 -15.27 18.56
C ALA A 291 -7.73 -14.82 19.89
N ARG A 292 -7.92 -13.55 20.29
CA ARG A 292 -7.24 -12.92 21.43
C ARG A 292 -5.74 -13.10 21.33
N MET A 293 -5.17 -12.75 20.19
CA MET A 293 -3.73 -12.86 19.96
C MET A 293 -3.18 -11.64 19.23
N ASN A 294 -1.90 -11.34 19.47
CA ASN A 294 -1.17 -10.34 18.70
C ASN A 294 -0.66 -10.94 17.37
N SER A 295 -0.03 -10.11 16.54
CA SER A 295 0.60 -10.53 15.28
C SER A 295 1.64 -11.65 15.43
N ASP A 296 2.30 -11.74 16.59
CA ASP A 296 3.33 -12.76 16.87
C ASP A 296 2.73 -14.12 17.31
N GLY A 297 1.41 -14.19 17.50
CA GLY A 297 0.70 -15.36 18.04
C GLY A 297 0.84 -15.54 19.56
N GLN A 298 1.14 -14.46 20.28
CA GLN A 298 1.05 -14.39 21.73
C GLN A 298 -0.37 -14.06 22.15
N ARG A 299 -0.81 -14.66 23.26
CA ARG A 299 -2.16 -14.47 23.77
C ARG A 299 -2.30 -13.10 24.45
N LEU A 300 -3.33 -12.36 24.07
CA LEU A 300 -3.74 -11.11 24.70
C LEU A 300 -4.84 -11.39 25.73
N LEU A 301 -4.76 -10.72 26.88
CA LEU A 301 -5.80 -10.73 27.91
C LEU A 301 -6.80 -9.58 27.76
N VAL A 302 -6.74 -8.85 26.65
CA VAL A 302 -7.55 -7.66 26.40
C VAL A 302 -8.96 -8.04 25.96
N GLY A 303 -9.96 -7.40 26.58
CA GLY A 303 -11.39 -7.52 26.28
C GLY A 303 -12.16 -8.52 27.15
N SER A 304 -13.48 -8.38 27.18
CA SER A 304 -14.39 -9.25 27.94
C SER A 304 -14.76 -10.49 27.12
N GLY A 305 -14.61 -11.70 27.69
CA GLY A 305 -15.10 -12.96 27.10
C GLY A 305 -14.02 -13.92 26.56
N SER A 306 -14.44 -15.13 26.17
CA SER A 306 -13.57 -16.18 25.61
C SER A 306 -13.26 -15.94 24.12
N ALA A 307 -12.10 -16.43 23.67
CA ALA A 307 -11.71 -16.38 22.27
C ALA A 307 -12.64 -17.23 21.38
N ASN A 308 -12.98 -16.71 20.20
CA ASN A 308 -13.84 -17.38 19.22
C ASN A 308 -13.01 -17.81 18.01
N TYR A 309 -12.33 -18.95 18.14
CA TYR A 309 -11.40 -19.44 17.12
C TYR A 309 -12.08 -19.82 15.81
N LYS A 310 -13.35 -20.23 15.83
CA LYS A 310 -14.10 -20.52 14.60
C LYS A 310 -14.25 -19.27 13.74
N LYS A 311 -14.59 -18.13 14.35
CA LYS A 311 -14.64 -16.84 13.66
C LYS A 311 -13.23 -16.36 13.28
N ALA A 312 -12.26 -16.51 14.18
CA ALA A 312 -10.89 -16.11 13.92
C ALA A 312 -10.30 -16.81 12.69
N ILE A 313 -10.39 -18.14 12.63
CA ILE A 313 -9.89 -18.94 11.51
C ILE A 313 -10.53 -18.48 10.21
N ARG A 314 -11.85 -18.26 10.19
CA ARG A 314 -12.56 -17.78 9.01
C ARG A 314 -12.05 -16.44 8.48
N TRP A 315 -11.83 -15.47 9.37
CA TRP A 315 -11.35 -14.15 8.97
C TRP A 315 -9.86 -14.17 8.57
N LEU A 316 -9.04 -14.95 9.28
CA LEU A 316 -7.64 -15.11 8.92
C LEU A 316 -7.45 -15.86 7.61
N THR A 317 -8.31 -16.85 7.28
CA THR A 317 -8.25 -17.51 5.98
C THR A 317 -8.58 -16.54 4.85
N LEU A 318 -9.60 -15.69 5.02
CA LEU A 318 -9.94 -14.66 4.03
C LEU A 318 -8.80 -13.65 3.85
N ALA A 319 -8.23 -13.16 4.94
CA ALA A 319 -7.08 -12.24 4.91
C ALA A 319 -5.85 -12.88 4.23
N GLY A 320 -5.60 -14.16 4.48
CA GLY A 320 -4.52 -14.93 3.86
C GLY A 320 -4.73 -15.14 2.37
N GLU A 321 -5.95 -15.48 1.95
CA GLU A 321 -6.35 -15.60 0.54
C GLU A 321 -6.25 -14.25 -0.19
N ALA A 322 -6.52 -13.14 0.52
CA ALA A 322 -6.32 -11.78 0.01
C ALA A 322 -4.85 -11.32 -0.06
N GLY A 323 -3.89 -12.18 0.29
CA GLY A 323 -2.46 -11.92 0.11
C GLY A 323 -1.69 -11.53 1.37
N LEU A 324 -2.27 -11.63 2.57
CA LEU A 324 -1.58 -11.27 3.81
C LEU A 324 -0.85 -12.47 4.44
N ALA A 325 0.48 -12.47 4.36
CA ALA A 325 1.32 -13.52 4.93
C ALA A 325 1.19 -13.64 6.47
N ASP A 326 0.95 -12.51 7.15
CA ASP A 326 0.73 -12.45 8.61
C ASP A 326 -0.49 -13.28 9.03
N ALA A 327 -1.52 -13.36 8.19
CA ALA A 327 -2.73 -14.12 8.48
C ALA A 327 -2.47 -15.64 8.48
N TRP A 328 -1.67 -16.12 7.53
CA TRP A 328 -1.24 -17.52 7.50
C TRP A 328 -0.32 -17.86 8.67
N TYR A 329 0.56 -16.93 9.06
CA TYR A 329 1.38 -17.10 10.25
C TYR A 329 0.53 -17.18 11.52
N ALA A 330 -0.42 -16.26 11.68
CA ALA A 330 -1.44 -16.29 12.73
C ALA A 330 -2.21 -17.62 12.80
N LEU A 331 -2.65 -18.17 11.66
CA LEU A 331 -3.31 -19.49 11.60
C LEU A 331 -2.40 -20.62 12.09
N SER A 332 -1.12 -20.62 11.69
CA SER A 332 -0.15 -21.61 12.17
C SER A 332 -0.02 -21.58 13.69
N ARG A 333 -0.03 -20.38 14.29
CA ARG A 333 0.04 -20.16 15.74
C ARG A 333 -1.20 -20.70 16.46
N ILE A 334 -2.38 -20.57 15.88
CA ILE A 334 -3.63 -21.16 16.39
C ILE A 334 -3.52 -22.68 16.43
N TYR A 335 -3.13 -23.32 15.32
CA TYR A 335 -3.05 -24.79 15.26
C TYR A 335 -1.88 -25.39 16.07
N LEU A 336 -0.87 -24.58 16.40
CA LEU A 336 0.29 -25.00 17.19
C LEU A 336 -0.06 -25.23 18.67
N LYS A 337 -0.79 -24.30 19.30
CA LYS A 337 -1.08 -24.36 20.74
C LYS A 337 -2.44 -24.99 20.99
N SER A 338 -2.48 -25.98 21.88
CA SER A 338 -3.74 -26.59 22.34
C SER A 338 -4.67 -25.62 23.08
N GLU A 339 -4.14 -24.48 23.53
CA GLU A 339 -4.90 -23.40 24.16
C GLU A 339 -5.82 -22.66 23.18
N PHE A 340 -5.50 -22.72 21.89
CA PHE A 340 -6.20 -21.99 20.84
C PHE A 340 -7.13 -22.88 20.01
N SER A 341 -6.75 -24.11 19.71
CA SER A 341 -7.63 -25.05 19.02
C SER A 341 -7.26 -26.49 19.37
N GLN A 342 -7.96 -27.45 18.76
CA GLN A 342 -7.41 -28.81 18.69
C GLN A 342 -6.06 -28.72 17.97
N ARG A 343 -4.99 -29.07 18.71
CA ARG A 343 -3.62 -29.01 18.20
C ARG A 343 -3.52 -29.91 16.97
N ASN A 344 -3.20 -29.33 15.82
CA ASN A 344 -2.99 -30.06 14.58
C ASN A 344 -1.66 -29.64 13.95
N LEU A 345 -0.64 -30.49 14.09
CA LEU A 345 0.70 -30.20 13.58
C LEU A 345 0.75 -30.18 12.04
N VAL A 346 -0.13 -30.92 11.36
CA VAL A 346 -0.17 -30.99 9.89
C VAL A 346 -0.68 -29.67 9.32
N ASP A 347 -1.82 -29.17 9.82
CA ASP A 347 -2.36 -27.89 9.36
C ASP A 347 -1.49 -26.71 9.81
N MET A 348 -0.90 -26.79 11.01
CA MET A 348 0.10 -25.82 11.45
C MET A 348 1.27 -25.71 10.46
N GLN A 349 1.86 -26.84 10.06
CA GLN A 349 2.97 -26.84 9.10
C GLN A 349 2.56 -26.30 7.73
N ARG A 350 1.38 -26.66 7.23
CA ARG A 350 0.86 -26.15 5.95
C ARG A 350 0.72 -24.63 5.95
N HIS A 351 0.10 -24.06 6.98
CA HIS A 351 -0.08 -22.61 7.07
C HIS A 351 1.25 -21.88 7.30
N LEU A 352 2.18 -22.48 8.06
CA LEU A 352 3.52 -21.93 8.24
C LEU A 352 4.31 -21.89 6.92
N GLU A 353 4.25 -22.97 6.14
CA GLU A 353 4.88 -23.04 4.81
C GLU A 353 4.26 -22.01 3.85
N HIS A 354 2.93 -21.87 3.81
CA HIS A 354 2.28 -20.82 3.02
C HIS A 354 2.71 -19.41 3.44
N ALA A 355 2.76 -19.11 4.74
CA ALA A 355 3.27 -17.83 5.23
C ALA A 355 4.72 -17.58 4.78
N ALA A 356 5.57 -18.61 4.85
CA ALA A 356 6.97 -18.53 4.44
C ALA A 356 7.12 -18.31 2.91
N GLU A 357 6.30 -18.97 2.10
CA GLU A 357 6.22 -18.80 0.64
C GLU A 357 5.80 -17.39 0.25
N MET A 358 4.85 -16.80 0.98
CA MET A 358 4.41 -15.41 0.80
C MET A 358 5.39 -14.36 1.34
N GLY A 359 6.52 -14.79 1.92
CA GLY A 359 7.59 -13.89 2.35
C GLY A 359 7.65 -13.57 3.83
N HIS A 360 6.82 -14.17 4.70
CA HIS A 360 6.83 -13.84 6.13
C HIS A 360 8.14 -14.26 6.82
N CYS A 361 8.95 -13.29 7.25
CA CYS A 361 10.30 -13.52 7.80
C CYS A 361 10.33 -14.52 8.97
N ALA A 362 9.45 -14.39 9.96
CA ALA A 362 9.45 -15.30 11.11
C ALA A 362 9.00 -16.73 10.73
N ALA A 363 8.17 -16.86 9.70
CA ALA A 363 7.70 -18.16 9.23
C ALA A 363 8.83 -18.88 8.49
N GLN A 364 9.58 -18.15 7.66
CA GLN A 364 10.78 -18.67 7.00
C GLN A 364 11.83 -19.15 8.00
N LEU A 365 12.10 -18.36 9.05
CA LEU A 365 13.00 -18.77 10.13
C LEU A 365 12.54 -20.08 10.80
N GLU A 366 11.26 -20.18 11.14
CA GLU A 366 10.70 -21.38 11.78
C GLU A 366 10.68 -22.60 10.85
N CYS A 367 10.37 -22.44 9.56
CA CYS A 367 10.49 -23.49 8.55
C CYS A 367 11.94 -23.97 8.44
N GLY A 368 12.91 -23.06 8.43
CA GLY A 368 14.34 -23.36 8.39
C GLY A 368 14.81 -24.14 9.61
N LEU A 369 14.41 -23.69 10.80
CA LEU A 369 14.70 -24.37 12.07
C LEU A 369 14.07 -25.77 12.16
N SER A 370 12.81 -25.90 11.74
CA SER A 370 12.09 -27.17 11.71
C SER A 370 12.80 -28.17 10.78
N ALA A 371 13.16 -27.73 9.57
CA ALA A 371 13.90 -28.55 8.63
C ALA A 371 15.28 -28.95 9.19
N TRP A 372 16.00 -28.02 9.83
CA TRP A 372 17.32 -28.33 10.41
C TRP A 372 17.26 -29.35 11.55
N ARG A 373 16.21 -29.30 12.38
CA ARG A 373 15.95 -30.28 13.45
C ARG A 373 15.66 -31.66 12.89
N ASN A 374 14.88 -31.73 11.80
CA ASN A 374 14.45 -32.97 11.17
C ASN A 374 15.41 -33.45 10.06
N ARG A 375 16.65 -32.94 10.01
CA ARG A 375 17.63 -33.30 8.96
C ARG A 375 18.10 -34.76 8.95
N ARG A 376 17.96 -35.44 10.09
CA ARG A 376 18.34 -36.86 10.23
C ARG A 376 17.27 -37.80 9.66
N GLU A 377 16.03 -37.34 9.62
CA GLU A 377 14.90 -38.11 9.10
C GLU A 377 14.89 -38.07 7.57
N GLN A 378 15.15 -36.89 6.99
CA GLN A 378 15.21 -36.70 5.54
C GLN A 378 16.46 -35.89 5.16
N LEU A 379 17.33 -36.47 4.33
CA LEU A 379 18.57 -35.85 3.85
C LEU A 379 18.36 -34.62 2.96
N ALA A 380 17.13 -34.30 2.55
CA ALA A 380 16.82 -33.07 1.81
C ALA A 380 16.48 -31.89 2.73
N ASN A 381 16.25 -32.14 4.02
CA ASN A 381 15.84 -31.11 4.96
C ASN A 381 16.99 -30.14 5.31
N ASP A 382 18.25 -30.54 5.16
CA ASP A 382 19.39 -29.64 5.31
C ASP A 382 19.42 -28.58 4.19
N VAL A 383 19.17 -28.99 2.95
CA VAL A 383 18.99 -28.09 1.80
C VAL A 383 17.79 -27.16 2.02
N ARG A 384 16.64 -27.70 2.46
CA ARG A 384 15.46 -26.88 2.79
C ARG A 384 15.73 -25.90 3.93
N ALA A 385 16.53 -26.28 4.92
CA ALA A 385 16.91 -25.41 6.03
C ALA A 385 17.70 -24.21 5.52
N VAL A 386 18.74 -24.44 4.69
CA VAL A 386 19.53 -23.35 4.10
C VAL A 386 18.66 -22.44 3.25
N TYR A 387 17.78 -22.99 2.42
CA TYR A 387 16.86 -22.21 1.57
C TYR A 387 16.05 -21.19 2.37
N TRP A 388 15.34 -21.66 3.41
CA TRP A 388 14.45 -20.80 4.18
C TRP A 388 15.21 -19.82 5.07
N LEU A 389 16.31 -20.26 5.67
CA LEU A 389 17.14 -19.38 6.49
C LEU A 389 17.80 -18.30 5.64
N GLN A 390 18.25 -18.59 4.41
CA GLN A 390 18.80 -17.58 3.50
C GLN A 390 17.77 -16.51 3.15
N LYS A 391 16.53 -16.90 2.87
CA LYS A 391 15.43 -15.94 2.64
C LYS A 391 15.16 -15.07 3.87
N ALA A 392 15.12 -15.65 5.06
CA ALA A 392 14.91 -14.90 6.30
C ALA A 392 16.08 -13.95 6.60
N ALA A 393 17.32 -14.39 6.35
CA ALA A 393 18.52 -13.57 6.53
C ALA A 393 18.55 -12.40 5.54
N ALA A 394 18.14 -12.61 4.29
CA ALA A 394 18.01 -11.55 3.29
C ALA A 394 16.98 -10.47 3.67
N GLN A 395 15.97 -10.82 4.49
CA GLN A 395 15.01 -9.87 5.06
C GLN A 395 15.50 -9.19 6.35
N GLY A 396 16.74 -9.46 6.79
CA GLY A 396 17.36 -8.84 7.96
C GLY A 396 17.25 -9.62 9.27
N SER A 397 16.79 -10.88 9.25
CA SER A 397 16.78 -11.72 10.46
C SER A 397 18.19 -12.11 10.88
N ARG A 398 18.68 -11.53 11.99
CA ARG A 398 19.98 -11.86 12.58
C ARG A 398 20.05 -13.30 13.06
N GLU A 399 18.97 -13.81 13.66
CA GLU A 399 18.91 -15.20 14.12
C GLU A 399 19.06 -16.17 12.94
N ALA A 400 18.45 -15.88 11.80
CA ALA A 400 18.61 -16.69 10.60
C ALA A 400 20.07 -16.68 10.10
N ALA A 401 20.71 -15.50 10.06
CA ALA A 401 22.10 -15.37 9.66
C ALA A 401 23.06 -16.14 10.59
N ASP A 402 22.91 -15.98 11.91
CA ASP A 402 23.72 -16.69 12.91
C ASP A 402 23.56 -18.21 12.83
N LEU A 403 22.36 -18.69 12.46
CA LEU A 403 22.11 -20.11 12.24
C LEU A 403 22.73 -20.59 10.93
N LEU A 404 22.61 -19.82 9.85
CA LEU A 404 23.25 -20.15 8.57
C LEU A 404 24.76 -20.32 8.72
N ASP A 405 25.42 -19.39 9.40
CA ASP A 405 26.87 -19.43 9.61
C ASP A 405 27.33 -20.67 10.40
N LYS A 406 26.45 -21.23 11.24
CA LYS A 406 26.69 -22.48 11.97
C LYS A 406 26.42 -23.74 11.15
N ILE A 407 25.57 -23.64 10.12
CA ILE A 407 25.00 -24.77 9.39
C ILE A 407 25.71 -24.99 8.06
N ALA A 408 26.04 -23.91 7.36
CA ALA A 408 26.59 -23.92 6.02
C ALA A 408 27.78 -22.95 5.92
N ASP A 409 28.86 -23.44 5.33
CA ASP A 409 30.07 -22.66 5.11
C ASP A 409 29.82 -21.60 4.02
N GLY A 410 30.42 -20.42 4.16
CA GLY A 410 30.51 -19.44 3.08
C GLY A 410 31.51 -19.89 2.01
N ALA A 411 31.29 -19.48 0.77
CA ALA A 411 32.24 -19.66 -0.32
C ALA A 411 33.57 -18.96 0.02
N ARG A 412 34.65 -19.72 0.16
CA ARG A 412 36.00 -19.22 0.44
C ARG A 412 36.99 -19.97 -0.45
N PRO A 413 37.99 -19.32 -1.04
CA PRO A 413 38.92 -20.02 -1.91
C PRO A 413 39.79 -21.01 -1.14
N ALA A 414 39.99 -22.20 -1.72
CA ALA A 414 40.94 -23.17 -1.19
C ALA A 414 42.37 -22.79 -1.61
N PRO A 415 43.33 -22.59 -0.67
CA PRO A 415 44.69 -22.14 -1.00
C PRO A 415 45.41 -23.06 -2.01
N TRP A 416 45.26 -24.38 -1.85
CA TRP A 416 45.84 -25.36 -2.77
C TRP A 416 45.30 -25.23 -4.20
N ALA A 417 44.02 -24.83 -4.34
CA ALA A 417 43.36 -24.69 -5.62
C ALA A 417 43.75 -23.38 -6.29
N GLU A 418 43.99 -22.32 -5.52
CA GLU A 418 44.52 -21.05 -6.04
C GLU A 418 45.93 -21.25 -6.60
N ALA A 419 46.80 -21.93 -5.85
CA ALA A 419 48.14 -22.29 -6.32
C ALA A 419 48.07 -23.15 -7.60
N ALA A 420 47.20 -24.17 -7.62
CA ALA A 420 46.96 -25.00 -8.80
C ALA A 420 46.47 -24.19 -10.01
N ARG A 421 45.56 -23.23 -9.79
CA ARG A 421 45.01 -22.38 -10.85
C ARG A 421 46.04 -21.43 -11.45
N GLN A 422 46.98 -20.93 -10.64
CA GLN A 422 48.08 -20.06 -11.10
C GLN A 422 49.09 -20.81 -11.97
N GLN A 423 49.30 -22.11 -11.73
CA GLN A 423 50.24 -22.94 -12.47
C GLN A 423 49.65 -23.58 -13.74
N LEU A 424 48.31 -23.60 -13.87
CA LEU A 424 47.61 -24.14 -15.03
C LEU A 424 47.87 -23.29 -16.29
N THR A 425 48.55 -23.88 -17.27
CA THR A 425 48.75 -23.25 -18.58
C THR A 425 47.50 -23.39 -19.47
N ARG A 426 47.36 -22.51 -20.47
CA ARG A 426 46.23 -22.57 -21.44
C ARG A 426 46.17 -23.91 -22.18
N GLU A 427 47.32 -24.52 -22.45
CA GLU A 427 47.41 -25.83 -23.11
C GLU A 427 46.89 -26.95 -22.19
N GLN A 428 47.29 -26.94 -20.92
CA GLN A 428 46.82 -27.92 -19.93
C GLN A 428 45.31 -27.79 -19.66
N VAL A 429 44.77 -26.56 -19.62
CA VAL A 429 43.32 -26.35 -19.47
C VAL A 429 42.55 -26.96 -20.66
N LYS A 430 43.08 -26.84 -21.88
CA LYS A 430 42.47 -27.46 -23.07
C LYS A 430 42.61 -28.99 -23.07
N ALA A 431 43.75 -29.51 -22.62
CA ALA A 431 44.01 -30.95 -22.56
C ALA A 431 43.21 -31.66 -21.45
N HIS A 432 42.95 -30.97 -20.34
CA HIS A 432 42.27 -31.52 -19.16
C HIS A 432 41.15 -30.58 -18.67
N PRO A 433 40.07 -30.40 -19.46
CA PRO A 433 39.01 -29.44 -19.15
C PRO A 433 38.28 -29.77 -17.84
N PHE A 434 38.04 -31.05 -17.55
CA PHE A 434 37.38 -31.48 -16.32
C PHE A 434 38.22 -31.23 -15.07
N LEU A 435 39.54 -31.46 -15.16
CA LEU A 435 40.47 -31.19 -14.06
C LEU A 435 40.53 -29.70 -13.77
N ALA A 436 40.62 -28.87 -14.81
CA ALA A 436 40.60 -27.42 -14.68
C ALA A 436 39.29 -26.92 -14.04
N ALA A 437 38.15 -27.46 -14.46
CA ALA A 437 36.84 -27.13 -13.91
C ALA A 437 36.70 -27.54 -12.42
N ARG A 438 37.24 -28.69 -12.03
CA ARG A 438 37.27 -29.14 -10.62
C ARG A 438 38.18 -28.26 -9.74
N ILE A 439 39.32 -27.82 -10.27
CA ILE A 439 40.19 -26.85 -9.59
C ILE A 439 39.48 -25.50 -9.45
N GLU A 440 38.79 -25.05 -10.49
CA GLU A 440 37.99 -23.83 -10.46
C GLU A 440 36.90 -23.91 -9.37
N LEU A 441 36.15 -25.01 -9.30
CA LEU A 441 35.17 -25.23 -8.23
C LEU A 441 35.80 -25.18 -6.83
N ALA A 442 36.98 -25.77 -6.66
CA ALA A 442 37.69 -25.70 -5.39
C ALA A 442 38.15 -24.27 -5.05
N THR A 443 38.53 -23.46 -6.05
CA THR A 443 38.83 -22.03 -5.84
C THR A 443 37.59 -21.20 -5.51
N LEU A 444 36.41 -21.58 -6.00
CA LEU A 444 35.19 -20.81 -5.72
C LEU A 444 34.58 -21.19 -4.38
N PHE A 445 34.49 -22.50 -4.09
CA PHE A 445 33.72 -23.01 -2.97
C PHE A 445 34.57 -23.60 -1.84
N GLY A 446 35.90 -23.55 -1.94
CA GLY A 446 36.76 -23.98 -0.83
C GLY A 446 36.79 -25.48 -0.61
N LEU A 447 36.70 -26.23 -1.71
CA LEU A 447 36.70 -27.69 -1.66
C LEU A 447 38.09 -28.20 -1.29
N SER A 448 38.16 -29.19 -0.41
CA SER A 448 39.40 -29.94 -0.20
C SER A 448 39.78 -30.71 -1.47
N ARG A 449 41.05 -31.11 -1.60
CA ARG A 449 41.51 -31.85 -2.79
C ARG A 449 40.68 -33.12 -3.05
N PRO A 450 40.36 -33.97 -2.06
CA PRO A 450 39.45 -35.09 -2.27
C PRO A 450 38.05 -34.67 -2.67
N GLU A 451 37.47 -33.63 -2.06
CA GLU A 451 36.15 -33.09 -2.41
C GLU A 451 36.12 -32.64 -3.87
N ALA A 452 37.07 -31.83 -4.31
CA ALA A 452 37.14 -31.34 -5.68
C ALA A 452 37.21 -32.47 -6.73
N LEU A 453 37.95 -33.54 -6.44
CA LEU A 453 38.16 -34.66 -7.36
C LEU A 453 37.03 -35.69 -7.34
N LEU A 454 36.31 -35.82 -6.22
CA LEU A 454 35.28 -36.86 -6.02
C LEU A 454 33.84 -36.35 -6.08
N LEU A 455 33.62 -35.03 -5.95
CA LEU A 455 32.28 -34.47 -5.95
C LEU A 455 31.56 -34.77 -7.27
N ASP A 456 30.36 -35.33 -7.16
CA ASP A 456 29.39 -35.43 -8.24
C ASP A 456 28.56 -34.15 -8.27
N LEU A 457 28.79 -33.32 -9.28
CA LEU A 457 28.19 -31.99 -9.36
C LEU A 457 26.68 -32.04 -9.60
N ASN A 458 26.20 -33.05 -10.32
CA ASN A 458 24.78 -33.18 -10.65
C ASN A 458 23.94 -33.47 -9.39
N GLN A 459 24.54 -34.15 -8.40
CA GLN A 459 23.89 -34.40 -7.10
C GLN A 459 24.19 -33.30 -6.07
N ALA A 460 25.34 -32.63 -6.19
CA ALA A 460 25.77 -31.63 -5.22
C ALA A 460 25.06 -30.27 -5.40
N ASP A 461 24.76 -29.86 -6.64
CA ASP A 461 24.12 -28.58 -6.91
C ASP A 461 22.62 -28.60 -6.57
N CYS A 462 22.25 -27.90 -5.50
CA CYS A 462 20.86 -27.77 -5.04
C CYS A 462 20.30 -26.35 -5.24
N GLY A 463 20.85 -25.57 -6.16
CA GLY A 463 20.37 -24.22 -6.49
C GLY A 463 20.95 -23.13 -5.59
N HIS A 464 20.58 -23.13 -4.31
CA HIS A 464 20.96 -22.11 -3.30
C HIS A 464 22.10 -22.56 -2.36
N CYS A 465 22.49 -23.83 -2.43
CA CYS A 465 23.67 -24.36 -1.76
C CYS A 465 24.27 -25.55 -2.52
N LEU A 466 25.55 -25.81 -2.27
CA LEU A 466 26.28 -26.99 -2.72
C LEU A 466 26.36 -28.02 -1.59
N VAL A 467 25.85 -29.23 -1.83
CA VAL A 467 25.92 -30.35 -0.88
C VAL A 467 27.18 -31.15 -1.14
N VAL A 468 28.16 -31.04 -0.24
CA VAL A 468 29.42 -31.80 -0.33
C VAL A 468 29.30 -33.07 0.51
N ASP A 469 28.99 -34.18 -0.15
CA ASP A 469 28.87 -35.50 0.49
C ASP A 469 29.63 -36.59 -0.28
N ILE A 470 30.93 -36.73 0.00
CA ILE A 470 31.79 -37.75 -0.62
C ILE A 470 32.04 -38.96 0.31
N ARG A 471 31.24 -39.14 1.37
CA ARG A 471 31.50 -40.17 2.39
C ARG A 471 31.49 -41.59 1.85
N THR A 472 30.73 -41.84 0.79
CA THR A 472 30.67 -43.12 0.08
C THR A 472 32.00 -43.49 -0.58
N LEU A 473 32.74 -42.48 -1.07
CA LEU A 473 34.00 -42.64 -1.79
C LEU A 473 35.23 -42.36 -0.91
N TYR A 474 35.05 -41.56 0.15
CA TYR A 474 36.10 -41.12 1.06
C TYR A 474 35.59 -41.07 2.50
N ALA A 475 35.76 -42.18 3.24
CA ALA A 475 35.17 -42.38 4.57
C ALA A 475 35.59 -41.35 5.64
N ARG A 476 36.73 -40.67 5.46
CA ARG A 476 37.21 -39.62 6.39
C ARG A 476 36.50 -38.27 6.18
N SER A 477 35.74 -38.10 5.10
CA SER A 477 35.01 -36.86 4.82
C SER A 477 33.82 -36.68 5.74
N LYS A 478 33.43 -35.43 5.99
CA LYS A 478 32.14 -35.08 6.59
C LYS A 478 31.22 -34.51 5.52
N ARG A 479 29.91 -34.73 5.65
CA ARG A 479 28.92 -34.02 4.85
C ARG A 479 28.88 -32.56 5.32
N ARG A 480 29.02 -31.61 4.41
CA ARG A 480 28.87 -30.19 4.70
C ARG A 480 28.13 -29.47 3.56
N LEU A 481 27.60 -28.30 3.89
CA LEU A 481 26.84 -27.45 2.97
C LEU A 481 27.67 -26.19 2.72
N ILE A 482 27.74 -25.75 1.47
CA ILE A 482 28.39 -24.49 1.10
C ILE A 482 27.33 -23.59 0.48
N GLN A 483 27.20 -22.38 0.99
CA GLN A 483 26.21 -21.42 0.53
C GLN A 483 26.60 -20.86 -0.84
N ILE A 484 25.60 -20.64 -1.70
CA ILE A 484 25.75 -19.85 -2.93
C ILE A 484 25.11 -18.49 -2.65
N GLN A 485 25.94 -17.46 -2.51
CA GLN A 485 25.53 -16.14 -2.03
C GLN A 485 25.47 -15.12 -3.17
N THR A 486 26.29 -15.28 -4.20
CA THR A 486 26.41 -14.30 -5.28
C THR A 486 25.91 -14.84 -6.62
N GLY A 487 25.45 -13.92 -7.48
CA GLY A 487 25.08 -14.25 -8.86
C GLY A 487 26.26 -14.80 -9.66
N ASP A 488 27.48 -14.32 -9.37
CA ASP A 488 28.72 -14.76 -10.01
C ASP A 488 29.06 -16.22 -9.63
N GLU A 489 28.91 -16.60 -8.35
CA GLU A 489 29.05 -17.99 -7.90
C GLU A 489 28.06 -18.91 -8.63
N ARG A 490 26.78 -18.51 -8.71
CA ARG A 490 25.74 -19.27 -9.40
C ARG A 490 26.04 -19.41 -10.91
N GLN A 491 26.51 -18.33 -11.54
CA GLN A 491 26.85 -18.35 -12.97
C GLN A 491 28.07 -19.24 -13.24
N ALA A 492 29.10 -19.15 -12.41
CA ALA A 492 30.29 -19.99 -12.52
C ALA A 492 29.95 -21.47 -12.30
N LEU A 493 29.18 -21.79 -11.25
CA LEU A 493 28.72 -23.15 -10.98
C LEU A 493 27.90 -23.70 -12.15
N SER A 494 26.98 -22.92 -12.71
CA SER A 494 26.15 -23.35 -13.85
C SER A 494 26.98 -23.59 -15.11
N ARG A 495 27.99 -22.72 -15.38
CA ARG A 495 28.94 -22.93 -16.49
C ARG A 495 29.71 -24.22 -16.30
N ILE A 496 30.19 -24.48 -15.08
CA ILE A 496 30.97 -25.66 -14.77
C ILE A 496 30.10 -26.92 -14.87
N ALA A 497 28.90 -26.92 -14.28
CA ALA A 497 27.96 -28.04 -14.33
C ALA A 497 27.62 -28.47 -15.76
N ARG A 498 27.46 -27.52 -16.70
CA ARG A 498 27.26 -27.82 -18.13
C ARG A 498 28.40 -28.62 -18.78
N LEU A 499 29.62 -28.51 -18.27
CA LEU A 499 30.73 -29.35 -18.75
C LEU A 499 30.53 -30.81 -18.35
N PHE A 500 29.81 -31.09 -17.27
CA PHE A 500 29.60 -32.42 -16.69
C PHE A 500 28.23 -33.04 -16.98
N GLU A 501 27.32 -32.32 -17.63
CA GLU A 501 25.91 -32.70 -17.80
C GLU A 501 25.72 -34.07 -18.48
N ASP A 502 26.49 -34.34 -19.54
CA ASP A 502 26.44 -35.60 -20.30
C ASP A 502 27.65 -36.53 -20.05
N VAL A 503 28.38 -36.30 -18.96
CA VAL A 503 29.64 -36.98 -18.69
C VAL A 503 29.49 -37.98 -17.54
N ASP A 504 29.71 -39.26 -17.85
CA ASP A 504 29.78 -40.29 -16.80
C ASP A 504 30.98 -40.02 -15.87
N CYS A 505 30.68 -39.46 -14.70
CA CYS A 505 31.66 -39.22 -13.63
C CYS A 505 31.85 -40.47 -12.74
N GLY A 506 31.40 -41.64 -13.18
CA GLY A 506 31.67 -42.92 -12.54
C GLY A 506 33.10 -43.44 -12.81
N PRO A 507 33.48 -44.58 -12.20
CA PRO A 507 34.81 -45.15 -12.35
C PRO A 507 35.13 -45.64 -13.77
N ASN A 508 34.10 -45.91 -14.59
CA ASN A 508 34.23 -46.41 -15.96
C ASN A 508 34.11 -45.30 -17.02
N GLY A 509 33.72 -44.09 -16.61
CA GLY A 509 33.60 -42.96 -17.52
C GLY A 509 34.94 -42.28 -17.82
N PRO A 510 34.94 -41.22 -18.64
CA PRO A 510 36.17 -40.54 -19.10
C PRO A 510 36.99 -39.93 -17.96
N GLU A 511 36.34 -39.55 -16.85
CA GLU A 511 37.03 -39.09 -15.65
C GLU A 511 37.77 -40.19 -14.89
N GLY A 512 37.30 -41.44 -15.02
CA GLY A 512 37.85 -42.58 -14.31
C GLY A 512 37.63 -42.52 -12.79
N ASN A 513 38.26 -43.46 -12.08
CA ASN A 513 38.20 -43.53 -10.62
C ASN A 513 39.09 -42.48 -9.92
N TYR A 514 38.96 -42.39 -8.59
CA TYR A 514 39.73 -41.42 -7.80
C TYR A 514 41.24 -41.45 -8.05
N ARG A 515 41.83 -42.65 -8.16
CA ARG A 515 43.28 -42.80 -8.38
C ARG A 515 43.70 -42.24 -9.73
N GLN A 516 42.89 -42.46 -10.77
CA GLN A 516 43.15 -41.92 -12.11
C GLN A 516 43.03 -40.39 -12.12
N ARG A 517 42.03 -39.82 -11.45
CA ARG A 517 41.89 -38.36 -11.31
C ARG A 517 43.06 -37.74 -10.55
N LEU A 518 43.46 -38.36 -9.44
CA LEU A 518 44.60 -37.94 -8.65
C LEU A 518 45.91 -38.03 -9.45
N TYR A 519 46.10 -39.12 -10.22
CA TYR A 519 47.27 -39.25 -11.10
C TYR A 519 47.31 -38.15 -12.16
N ARG A 520 46.18 -37.81 -12.80
CA ARG A 520 46.08 -36.69 -13.75
C ARG A 520 46.42 -35.37 -13.08
N PHE A 521 45.91 -35.13 -11.87
CA PHE A 521 46.24 -33.94 -11.08
C PHE A 521 47.76 -33.82 -10.84
N LYS A 522 48.38 -34.88 -10.30
CA LYS A 522 49.82 -34.90 -10.00
C LYS A 522 50.68 -34.73 -11.25
N THR A 523 50.30 -35.38 -12.35
CA THR A 523 51.03 -35.28 -13.62
C THR A 523 50.94 -33.89 -14.24
N ALA A 524 49.76 -33.24 -14.14
CA ALA A 524 49.56 -31.90 -14.67
C ALA A 524 50.19 -30.81 -13.78
N LEU A 525 50.28 -31.03 -12.47
CA LEU A 525 50.69 -30.05 -11.46
C LEU A 525 51.67 -30.64 -10.43
N PRO A 526 52.89 -31.03 -10.83
CA PRO A 526 53.85 -31.68 -9.93
C PRO A 526 54.38 -30.77 -8.82
N ALA A 527 54.41 -29.45 -9.04
CA ALA A 527 54.93 -28.49 -8.05
C ALA A 527 53.98 -28.24 -6.87
N VAL A 528 52.65 -28.34 -7.08
CA VAL A 528 51.62 -28.17 -6.03
C VAL A 528 51.60 -29.35 -5.03
N GLU A 529 52.19 -30.49 -5.41
CA GLU A 529 52.30 -31.65 -4.53
C GLU A 529 53.36 -31.47 -3.44
N LEU A 530 54.48 -30.81 -3.77
CA LEU A 530 55.61 -30.61 -2.87
C LEU A 530 55.32 -29.64 -1.72
N GLU A 531 54.39 -28.71 -1.91
CA GLU A 531 53.98 -27.74 -0.88
C GLU A 531 52.95 -28.33 0.11
N ALA A 532 52.24 -29.39 -0.27
CA ALA A 532 51.18 -29.98 0.55
C ALA A 532 51.67 -31.10 1.50
N ASP A 533 52.89 -31.60 1.32
CA ASP A 533 53.53 -32.56 2.23
C ASP A 533 54.42 -31.85 3.29
N ALA A 534 54.43 -30.51 3.31
CA ALA A 534 55.19 -29.67 4.24
C ALA A 534 54.37 -29.07 5.39
N ASP A 535 53.04 -29.20 5.35
CA ASP A 535 52.04 -28.78 6.36
C ASP A 535 51.22 -30.00 6.85
#